data_AF-A0A067QK67-F1
#
_entry.id   AF-A0A067QK67-F1
#
_cell.length_a   1.000
_cell.length_b   1.000
_cell.length_c   1.000
_cell.angle_alpha   90.00
_cell.angle_beta   90.00
_cell.angle_gamma   90.00
#
_symmetry.space_group_name_H-M   'P 1'
#
loop_
_entity.id
_entity.type
_entity.pdbx_description
1 polymer ?
#
loop_
_entity_poly.entity_id
_entity_poly.type
_entity_poly.pdbx_seq_one_letter_code
_entity_poly.pdbx_strand_id
1 'polypeptide(L)'
;MVIMEFMEGHDAHHQFKDEPLPSDVMDDVKHAIHRLHNISLVFGDLRRSNLMEGASIDGKGKVADPGGEGKVTGSAYRAMLVNFDWAGDHDRAKYPALLYDSGDIDWADGVKPSATTMKKHDLDMIEKLNPGSLQLTPL
;
A
#
# COMPACT_ATOMS: atom_id res chain seq x y z
N MET A 1 -10.58 17.23 -10.87
CA MET A 1 -10.90 15.83 -11.20
C MET A 1 -9.64 15.20 -11.78
N VAL A 2 -9.13 14.15 -11.16
CA VAL A 2 -8.02 13.36 -11.68
C VAL A 2 -8.61 12.05 -12.22
N ILE A 3 -8.23 11.67 -13.43
CA ILE A 3 -8.64 10.40 -14.04
C ILE A 3 -7.42 9.50 -14.06
N MET A 4 -7.56 8.29 -13.51
CA MET A 4 -6.51 7.27 -13.46
C MET A 4 -6.96 6.04 -14.25
N GLU A 5 -6.05 5.09 -14.46
CA GLU A 5 -6.37 3.78 -15.03
C GLU A 5 -7.44 3.07 -14.18
N PHE A 6 -8.38 2.41 -14.85
CA PHE A 6 -9.35 1.56 -14.17
C PHE A 6 -8.67 0.27 -13.74
N MET A 7 -8.70 -0.03 -12.44
CA MET A 7 -8.17 -1.27 -11.89
C MET A 7 -9.32 -2.21 -11.56
N GLU A 8 -9.29 -3.40 -12.15
CA GLU A 8 -10.23 -4.47 -11.86
C GLU A 8 -9.76 -5.22 -10.59
N GLY A 9 -10.62 -5.30 -9.58
CA GLY A 9 -10.32 -5.97 -8.32
C GLY A 9 -10.88 -5.25 -7.10
N HIS A 10 -10.52 -5.75 -5.92
CA HIS A 10 -10.84 -5.14 -4.63
C HIS A 10 -9.61 -4.47 -4.02
N ASP A 11 -9.83 -3.51 -3.13
CA ASP A 11 -8.75 -3.05 -2.27
C ASP A 11 -8.32 -4.15 -1.28
N ALA A 12 -7.10 -4.03 -0.77
CA ALA A 12 -6.52 -5.04 0.11
C ALA A 12 -7.26 -5.17 1.45
N HIS A 13 -8.00 -4.13 1.90
CA HIS A 13 -8.80 -4.22 3.11
C HIS A 13 -9.99 -5.16 2.91
N HIS A 14 -10.67 -5.08 1.76
CA HIS A 14 -11.78 -5.99 1.45
C HIS A 14 -11.32 -7.41 1.10
N GLN A 15 -10.22 -7.53 0.35
CA GLN A 15 -9.71 -8.82 -0.12
C GLN A 15 -9.08 -9.65 1.00
N PHE A 16 -8.33 -9.02 1.90
CA PHE A 16 -7.52 -9.72 2.91
C PHE A 16 -7.87 -9.34 4.35
N LYS A 17 -9.08 -8.83 4.62
CA LYS A 17 -9.59 -8.33 5.92
C LYS A 17 -8.69 -8.57 7.13
N ASP A 18 -8.70 -9.79 7.66
CA ASP A 18 -7.92 -10.21 8.84
C ASP A 18 -6.76 -11.16 8.49
N GLU A 19 -6.55 -11.40 7.20
CA GLU A 19 -5.48 -12.24 6.69
C GLU A 19 -4.20 -11.42 6.47
N PRO A 20 -3.02 -12.03 6.64
CA PRO A 20 -1.77 -11.43 6.20
C PRO A 20 -1.80 -11.18 4.69
N LEU A 21 -1.37 -9.99 4.27
CA LEU A 21 -1.09 -9.69 2.87
C LEU A 21 -0.01 -10.63 2.34
N PRO A 22 -0.17 -11.20 1.14
CA PRO A 22 0.85 -12.01 0.48
C PRO A 22 2.21 -11.30 0.37
N SER A 23 3.30 -12.06 0.34
CA SER A 23 4.65 -11.50 0.18
C SER A 23 4.80 -10.66 -1.08
N ASP A 24 4.22 -11.11 -2.20
CA ASP A 24 4.29 -10.41 -3.49
C ASP A 24 3.62 -9.03 -3.42
N VAL A 25 2.49 -8.93 -2.70
CA VAL A 25 1.80 -7.66 -2.41
C VAL A 25 2.70 -6.75 -1.56
N MET A 26 3.28 -7.29 -0.49
CA MET A 26 4.16 -6.52 0.38
C MET A 26 5.42 -6.04 -0.35
N ASP A 27 5.98 -6.85 -1.24
CA ASP A 27 7.14 -6.49 -2.04
C ASP A 27 6.80 -5.39 -3.04
N ASP A 28 5.64 -5.45 -3.70
CA ASP A 28 5.17 -4.36 -4.56
C ASP A 28 4.96 -3.05 -3.80
N VAL A 29 4.35 -3.10 -2.61
CA VAL A 29 4.17 -1.92 -1.75
C VAL A 29 5.52 -1.32 -1.36
N LYS A 30 6.46 -2.14 -0.87
CA LYS A 30 7.81 -1.69 -0.50
C LYS A 30 8.54 -1.07 -1.69
N HIS A 31 8.46 -1.70 -2.87
CA HIS A 31 9.07 -1.16 -4.08
C HIS A 31 8.45 0.18 -4.50
N ALA A 32 7.12 0.32 -4.43
CA ALA A 32 6.43 1.57 -4.77
C ALA A 32 6.81 2.71 -3.80
N ILE A 33 6.80 2.45 -2.49
CA ILE A 33 7.21 3.42 -1.47
C ILE A 33 8.68 3.81 -1.64
N HIS A 34 9.57 2.84 -1.89
CA HIS A 34 10.98 3.13 -2.17
C HIS A 34 11.15 4.05 -3.40
N ARG A 35 10.38 3.86 -4.47
CA ARG A 35 10.41 4.74 -5.65
C ARG A 35 9.96 6.17 -5.32
N LEU A 36 8.89 6.34 -4.54
CA LEU A 36 8.45 7.67 -4.08
C LEU A 36 9.53 8.34 -3.21
N HIS A 37 10.09 7.59 -2.27
CA HIS A 37 11.10 8.11 -1.35
C HIS A 37 12.39 8.53 -2.06
N ASN A 38 12.78 7.84 -3.13
CA ASN A 38 13.96 8.19 -3.94
C ASN A 38 13.82 9.56 -4.63
N ILE A 39 12.60 10.01 -4.88
CA ILE A 39 12.31 11.35 -5.41
C ILE A 39 11.82 12.32 -4.32
N SER A 40 12.06 11.97 -3.05
CA SER A 40 11.68 12.76 -1.87
C SER A 40 10.17 13.00 -1.69
N LEU A 41 9.33 12.13 -2.25
CA LEU A 41 7.91 12.09 -1.97
C LEU A 41 7.58 11.11 -0.84
N VAL A 42 6.62 11.48 -0.01
CA VAL A 42 5.96 10.66 1.00
C VAL A 42 4.56 10.36 0.48
N PHE A 43 4.07 9.13 0.61
CA PHE A 43 2.72 8.76 0.19
C PHE A 43 1.67 9.28 1.18
N GLY A 44 1.96 9.18 2.47
CA GLY A 44 1.22 9.87 3.54
C GLY A 44 0.02 9.09 4.06
N ASP A 45 -0.75 8.42 3.20
CA ASP A 45 -1.95 7.66 3.58
C ASP A 45 -1.80 6.15 3.31
N LEU A 46 -0.68 5.55 3.72
CA LEU A 46 -0.44 4.13 3.45
C LEU A 46 -1.29 3.24 4.37
N ARG A 47 -2.37 2.67 3.83
CA ARG A 47 -3.27 1.73 4.52
C ARG A 47 -3.83 0.71 3.54
N ARG A 48 -4.32 -0.43 4.04
CA ARG A 48 -4.91 -1.50 3.21
C ARG A 48 -5.98 -1.00 2.23
N SER A 49 -6.78 0.00 2.62
CA SER A 49 -7.82 0.60 1.77
C SER A 49 -7.28 1.45 0.61
N ASN A 50 -6.00 1.82 0.63
CA ASN A 50 -5.33 2.57 -0.44
C ASN A 50 -4.37 1.68 -1.25
N LEU A 51 -4.54 0.36 -1.15
CA LEU A 51 -3.86 -0.65 -1.94
C LEU A 51 -4.90 -1.38 -2.79
N MET A 52 -4.75 -1.33 -4.10
CA MET A 52 -5.60 -2.10 -5.02
C MET A 52 -4.86 -3.35 -5.48
N GLU A 53 -5.58 -4.47 -5.51
CA GLU A 53 -5.11 -5.67 -6.18
C GLU A 53 -4.97 -5.37 -7.67
N GLY A 54 -3.75 -5.52 -8.19
CA GLY A 54 -3.49 -5.49 -9.61
C GLY A 54 -3.76 -6.88 -10.20
N ALA A 55 -4.26 -6.91 -11.44
CA ALA A 55 -4.47 -8.15 -12.16
C ALA A 55 -3.22 -9.04 -12.12
N SER A 56 -3.43 -10.35 -11.92
CA SER A 56 -2.33 -11.32 -11.82
C SER A 56 -1.50 -11.27 -13.10
N ILE A 57 -0.21 -10.98 -12.94
CA ILE A 57 0.72 -10.87 -14.05
C ILE A 57 1.37 -12.24 -14.18
N ASP A 58 1.41 -12.81 -15.39
CA ASP A 58 2.26 -13.97 -15.63
C ASP A 58 3.71 -13.66 -15.21
N GLY A 59 4.51 -14.68 -14.92
CA GLY A 59 5.91 -14.50 -14.49
C GLY A 59 6.81 -13.78 -15.51
N LYS A 60 6.26 -13.18 -16.57
CA LYS A 60 6.92 -12.43 -17.64
C LYS A 60 6.40 -10.99 -17.79
N GLY A 61 5.57 -10.48 -16.88
CA GLY A 61 5.17 -9.07 -16.93
C GLY A 61 3.90 -8.78 -17.76
N LYS A 62 3.13 -9.80 -18.19
CA LYS A 62 1.86 -9.59 -18.88
C LYS A 62 0.67 -9.91 -17.98
N VAL A 63 -0.30 -9.00 -17.96
CA VAL A 63 -1.64 -9.21 -17.41
C VAL A 63 -2.20 -10.53 -17.97
N ALA A 64 -2.54 -11.46 -17.08
CA ALA A 64 -3.20 -12.70 -17.49
C ALA A 64 -4.55 -12.38 -18.13
N ASP A 65 -4.84 -12.97 -19.28
CA ASP A 65 -6.11 -12.83 -19.99
C ASP A 65 -7.25 -13.41 -19.11
N PRO A 66 -8.26 -12.60 -18.73
CA PRO A 66 -9.32 -13.03 -17.81
C PRO A 66 -10.25 -14.13 -18.39
N GLY A 67 -10.10 -14.50 -19.67
CA GLY A 67 -10.92 -15.52 -20.35
C GLY A 67 -10.29 -16.90 -20.58
N GLY A 68 -9.05 -17.13 -20.14
CA GLY A 68 -8.32 -18.38 -20.43
C GLY A 68 -8.54 -19.47 -19.39
N GLU A 69 -9.14 -20.60 -19.77
CA GLU A 69 -9.22 -21.85 -18.96
C GLU A 69 -7.85 -22.56 -18.84
N GLY A 70 -6.79 -21.81 -18.52
CA GLY A 70 -5.46 -22.30 -18.22
C GLY A 70 -5.22 -22.23 -16.72
N LYS A 71 -4.99 -23.37 -16.07
CA LYS A 71 -4.54 -23.43 -14.68
C LYS A 71 -3.19 -22.69 -14.56
N VAL A 72 -3.22 -21.42 -14.13
CA VAL A 72 -2.01 -20.63 -13.89
C VAL A 72 -1.30 -21.23 -12.67
N THR A 73 -0.25 -22.02 -12.93
CA THR A 73 0.67 -22.46 -11.89
C THR A 73 1.60 -21.30 -11.55
N GLY A 74 1.20 -20.47 -10.58
CA GLY A 74 2.01 -19.36 -10.05
C GLY A 74 1.34 -17.99 -10.13
N SER A 75 0.13 -17.83 -9.60
CA SER A 75 -0.53 -16.52 -9.49
C SER A 75 0.20 -15.65 -8.45
N ALA A 76 1.04 -14.73 -8.89
CA ALA A 76 1.54 -13.66 -8.04
C ALA A 76 0.42 -12.62 -7.88
N TYR A 77 0.04 -12.31 -6.64
CA TYR A 77 -0.80 -11.16 -6.35
C TYR A 77 0.02 -9.89 -6.63
N ARG A 78 -0.55 -8.91 -7.32
CA ARG A 78 0.10 -7.62 -7.55
C ARG A 78 -0.60 -6.54 -6.75
N ALA A 79 0.13 -5.48 -6.39
CA ALA A 79 -0.46 -4.35 -5.69
C ALA A 79 -0.07 -3.02 -6.33
N MET A 80 -1.03 -2.08 -6.32
CA MET A 80 -0.83 -0.70 -6.73
C MET A 80 -1.31 0.25 -5.63
N LEU A 81 -0.56 1.32 -5.40
CA LEU A 81 -0.96 2.40 -4.50
C LEU A 81 -2.01 3.29 -5.20
N VAL A 82 -3.06 3.70 -4.49
CA VAL A 82 -4.09 4.64 -4.97
C VAL A 82 -4.32 5.77 -3.97
N ASN A 83 -5.11 6.79 -4.33
CA ASN A 83 -5.48 7.89 -3.43
C ASN A 83 -4.26 8.73 -2.98
N PHE A 84 -3.64 9.41 -3.94
CA PHE A 84 -2.44 10.26 -3.76
C PHE A 84 -2.74 11.66 -3.20
N ASP A 85 -3.94 11.92 -2.69
CA ASP A 85 -4.34 13.27 -2.23
C ASP A 85 -3.47 13.80 -1.08
N TRP A 86 -2.81 12.90 -0.33
CA TRP A 86 -1.93 13.24 0.80
C TRP A 86 -0.44 13.12 0.48
N ALA A 87 -0.11 12.70 -0.74
CA ALA A 87 1.26 12.54 -1.15
C ALA A 87 1.93 13.91 -1.32
N GLY A 88 3.18 14.01 -0.89
CA GLY A 88 3.89 15.29 -0.96
C GLY A 88 5.34 15.20 -0.51
N ASP A 89 6.04 16.33 -0.64
CA ASP A 89 7.45 16.43 -0.32
C ASP A 89 7.76 16.08 1.14
N HIS A 90 8.72 15.19 1.32
CA HIS A 90 9.30 14.89 2.63
C HIS A 90 9.76 16.18 3.34
N ASP A 91 9.42 16.30 4.62
CA ASP A 91 9.82 17.43 5.48
C ASP A 91 9.25 18.79 5.04
N ARG A 92 8.21 18.80 4.18
CA ARG A 92 7.58 20.03 3.68
C ARG A 92 6.07 19.94 3.60
N ALA A 93 5.54 18.86 3.01
CA ALA A 93 4.12 18.64 2.95
C ALA A 93 3.55 18.39 4.36
N LYS A 94 2.27 18.65 4.54
CA LYS A 94 1.57 18.52 5.82
C LYS A 94 0.36 17.63 5.65
N TYR A 95 0.07 16.86 6.70
CA TYR A 95 -1.21 16.18 6.80
C TYR A 95 -2.38 17.17 6.83
N PRO A 96 -3.57 16.78 6.37
CA PRO A 96 -4.75 17.60 6.47
C PRO A 96 -5.01 18.10 7.89
N ALA A 97 -5.52 19.32 8.03
CA ALA A 97 -5.89 19.89 9.31
C ALA A 97 -7.06 19.14 10.00
N LEU A 98 -7.82 18.36 9.23
CA LEU A 98 -8.93 17.53 9.68
C LEU A 98 -8.61 16.04 9.54
N LEU A 99 -7.33 15.66 9.70
CA LEU A 99 -6.93 14.25 9.75
C LEU A 99 -7.74 13.52 10.84
N TYR A 100 -8.26 12.35 10.50
CA TYR A 100 -9.03 11.52 11.41
C TYR A 100 -8.10 10.82 12.41
N ASP A 101 -8.00 11.39 13.60
CA ASP A 101 -7.15 10.96 14.71
C ASP A 101 -8.01 10.56 15.92
N SER A 102 -9.00 9.70 15.69
CA SER A 102 -9.91 9.20 16.74
C SER A 102 -9.31 8.06 17.57
N GLY A 103 -8.21 7.47 17.11
CA GLY A 103 -7.64 6.21 17.61
C GLY A 103 -8.12 4.95 16.88
N ASP A 104 -9.09 5.06 15.96
CA ASP A 104 -9.55 3.90 15.17
C ASP A 104 -8.56 3.48 14.08
N ILE A 105 -7.69 4.41 13.67
CA ILE A 105 -6.56 4.13 12.80
C ILE A 105 -5.31 4.18 13.67
N ASP A 106 -4.59 3.05 13.70
CA ASP A 106 -3.28 2.97 14.33
C ASP A 106 -2.23 3.66 13.44
N TRP A 107 -2.22 4.99 13.45
CA TRP A 107 -1.28 5.77 12.64
C TRP A 107 0.18 5.57 13.10
N ALA A 108 1.12 5.90 12.23
CA ALA A 108 2.53 6.00 12.58
C ALA A 108 2.80 7.11 13.61
N ASP A 109 3.81 6.92 14.46
CA ASP A 109 4.20 7.92 15.46
C ASP A 109 4.52 9.27 14.79
N GLY A 110 3.90 10.33 15.30
CA GLY A 110 4.08 11.70 14.79
C GLY A 110 3.09 12.11 13.70
N VAL A 111 2.29 11.18 13.16
CA VAL A 111 1.13 11.51 12.31
C VAL A 111 0.05 12.13 13.19
N LYS A 112 -0.35 13.35 12.85
CA LYS A 112 -1.43 14.10 13.51
C LYS A 112 -1.87 15.26 12.62
N PRO A 113 -3.00 15.92 12.92
CA PRO A 113 -3.46 17.06 12.14
C PRO A 113 -2.39 18.15 11.94
N SER A 114 -2.21 18.59 10.69
CA SER A 114 -1.23 19.61 10.27
C SER A 114 0.25 19.30 10.55
N ALA A 115 0.60 18.08 10.98
CA ALA A 115 2.00 17.69 11.13
C ALA A 115 2.68 17.52 9.78
N THR A 116 4.00 17.76 9.75
CA THR A 116 4.83 17.56 8.57
C THR A 116 4.90 16.08 8.21
N THR A 117 4.72 15.74 6.94
CA THR A 117 4.82 14.35 6.45
C THR A 117 6.28 13.92 6.35
N MET A 118 6.60 12.77 6.94
CA MET A 118 7.95 12.21 6.98
C MET A 118 7.97 10.84 6.29
N LYS A 119 9.05 10.52 5.58
CA LYS A 119 9.26 9.18 4.98
C LYS A 119 9.09 8.05 6.01
N LYS A 120 9.53 8.31 7.26
CA LYS A 120 9.33 7.38 8.38
C LYS A 120 7.87 7.01 8.60
N HIS A 121 6.92 7.91 8.36
CA HIS A 121 5.50 7.59 8.51
C HIS A 121 5.07 6.49 7.52
N ASP A 122 5.48 6.55 6.26
CA ASP A 122 5.20 5.46 5.31
C ASP A 122 5.86 4.15 5.77
N LEU A 123 7.11 4.20 6.23
CA LEU A 123 7.84 3.00 6.69
C LEU A 123 7.16 2.34 7.88
N ASP A 124 6.75 3.12 8.87
CA ASP A 124 6.03 2.62 10.05
C ASP A 124 4.65 2.07 9.64
N MET A 125 3.98 2.72 8.68
CA MET A 125 2.71 2.20 8.15
C MET A 125 2.89 0.90 7.36
N ILE A 126 4.02 0.65 6.69
CA ILE A 126 4.32 -0.66 6.05
C ILE A 126 4.29 -1.77 7.10
N GLU A 127 4.90 -1.55 8.26
CA GLU A 127 4.95 -2.55 9.34
C GLU A 127 3.54 -2.90 9.85
N LYS A 128 2.64 -1.91 9.85
CA LYS A 128 1.24 -2.06 10.27
C LYS A 128 0.33 -2.70 9.21
N LEU A 129 0.80 -2.91 7.98
CA LEU A 129 0.00 -3.61 6.96
C LEU A 129 -0.17 -5.11 7.26
N ASN A 130 0.79 -5.71 7.99
CA ASN A 130 0.81 -7.12 8.36
C ASN A 130 1.22 -7.32 9.84
N PRO A 131 0.39 -6.90 10.81
CA PRO A 131 0.74 -6.96 12.22
C PRO A 131 0.92 -8.41 12.76
N GLY A 132 0.45 -9.42 12.02
CA GLY A 132 0.55 -10.85 12.38
C GLY A 132 1.76 -11.62 11.84
N SER A 133 2.58 -11.07 10.94
CA SER A 133 3.69 -11.81 10.30
C SER A 133 5.00 -11.83 11.11
N LEU A 134 5.01 -11.25 12.32
CA LEU A 134 6.18 -11.24 13.22
C LEU A 134 6.27 -12.47 14.14
N GLN A 135 5.44 -13.50 13.94
CA GLN A 135 5.60 -14.76 14.65
C GLN A 135 6.26 -15.81 13.74
N LEU A 136 7.51 -16.14 14.08
CA LEU A 136 8.28 -17.36 13.82
C LEU A 136 9.62 -17.14 13.10
N THR A 137 10.61 -16.67 13.86
CA THR A 137 11.89 -17.39 13.96
C THR A 137 12.45 -17.22 15.38
N PRO A 138 12.37 -18.24 16.26
CA PRO A 138 13.35 -18.37 17.31
C PRO A 138 14.67 -18.84 16.69
N LEU A 139 15.79 -18.23 17.13
CA LEU A 139 17.13 -18.81 16.99
C LEU A 139 17.23 -20.12 17.77
#